data_AF-A0A812WUK5-F1
#
_entry.id   AF-A0A812WUK5-F1
#
_cell.length_a   1.000
_cell.length_b   1.000
_cell.length_c   1.000
_cell.angle_alpha   90.00
_cell.angle_beta   90.00
_cell.angle_gamma   90.00
#
_symmetry.space_group_name_H-M   'P 1'
#
loop_
_entity.id
_entity.type
_entity.pdbx_description
1 polymer ?
#
loop_
_entity_poly.entity_id
_entity_poly.type
_entity_poly.pdbx_seq_one_letter_code
_entity_poly.pdbx_strand_id
1 'polypeptide(L)'
;MPRESSPRSAKQRGPAEACTGSKLDDSQPRVDVSDVGWEGQNVEGGQHTFPHPPQRDATEASHIDANLGVSGGSTPVQKYQTASGEHGGKRDRGANPKANSAAIAAGSDATPVLARILRLELGNTSQTCYVNSVFWAYTWNALHIRISQEARFGHATEAIARVLKQRQANLVRMTTWRAIFAGWPSIGEQHDAIEFLGHFLQFARPMCWDGEWQARTVDDDGMPHVQYRESTLQAISLVLAEGSGPHSLQELVNAWHAQADVHALSQVPCYVSGRTLEIQWRSYRVGTCILHHGATPTSGHYTSLMAQADGWLRTDDYQVPQPVSRITAAHEREVYALLLRLDE
;
A
#
# COMPACT_ATOMS: atom_id res chain seq x y z
N MET A 1 -33.04 -70.79 31.32
CA MET A 1 -32.98 -71.19 32.74
C MET A 1 -32.33 -72.57 32.82
N PRO A 2 -31.34 -72.84 33.68
CA PRO A 2 -30.36 -71.98 34.35
C PRO A 2 -28.90 -72.49 34.24
N ARG A 3 -27.93 -71.60 34.50
CA ARG A 3 -26.75 -71.76 35.41
C ARG A 3 -25.53 -70.96 34.95
N GLU A 4 -25.36 -69.83 35.63
CA GLU A 4 -24.15 -69.37 36.32
C GLU A 4 -22.79 -69.61 35.64
N SER A 5 -22.23 -68.53 35.11
CA SER A 5 -20.80 -68.37 34.85
C SER A 5 -20.25 -67.21 35.69
N SER A 6 -19.38 -67.54 36.64
CA SER A 6 -18.43 -66.58 37.25
C SER A 6 -17.32 -66.25 36.26
N PRO A 7 -16.80 -65.01 36.25
CA PRO A 7 -15.41 -64.79 35.89
C PRO A 7 -14.60 -64.12 37.01
N ARG A 8 -13.34 -64.56 37.06
CA ARG A 8 -12.29 -64.21 37.99
C ARG A 8 -11.85 -62.74 37.87
N SER A 9 -11.54 -62.15 39.01
CA SER A 9 -10.84 -60.87 39.17
C SER A 9 -9.49 -60.83 38.43
N ALA A 10 -9.29 -59.79 37.63
CA ALA A 10 -8.00 -59.38 37.10
C ALA A 10 -7.54 -58.08 37.79
N LYS A 11 -6.29 -58.11 38.24
CA LYS A 11 -5.57 -57.07 38.99
C LYS A 11 -5.50 -55.73 38.24
N GLN A 12 -5.85 -54.66 38.95
CA GLN A 12 -5.47 -53.29 38.62
C GLN A 12 -3.95 -53.10 38.74
N ARG A 13 -3.33 -52.50 37.72
CA ARG A 13 -2.06 -51.77 37.79
C ARG A 13 -2.26 -50.45 37.04
N GLY A 14 -2.20 -49.34 37.76
CA GLY A 14 -2.18 -47.99 37.19
C GLY A 14 -0.79 -47.64 36.64
N PRO A 15 -0.69 -46.74 35.64
CA PRO A 15 0.58 -46.17 35.24
C PRO A 15 0.88 -44.88 36.01
N ALA A 16 2.15 -44.73 36.34
CA ALA A 16 2.77 -43.57 36.98
C ALA A 16 2.99 -42.44 35.96
N GLU A 17 2.61 -41.23 36.34
CA GLU A 17 3.00 -40.00 35.65
C GLU A 17 4.32 -39.49 36.25
N ALA A 18 5.32 -39.32 35.39
CA ALA A 18 6.56 -38.60 35.68
C ALA A 18 6.63 -37.42 34.71
N CYS A 19 6.31 -36.21 35.20
CA CYS A 19 6.54 -34.96 34.49
C CYS A 19 7.89 -34.36 34.93
N THR A 20 8.85 -34.38 34.01
CA THR A 20 10.14 -33.70 34.11
C THR A 20 9.95 -32.20 33.90
N GLY A 21 10.37 -31.41 34.89
CA GLY A 21 10.43 -29.95 34.78
C GLY A 21 11.56 -29.48 33.87
N SER A 22 11.25 -28.58 32.94
CA SER A 22 12.24 -27.77 32.23
C SER A 22 12.15 -26.33 32.76
N LYS A 23 13.29 -25.81 33.21
CA LYS A 23 13.49 -24.42 33.60
C LYS A 23 13.61 -23.59 32.32
N LEU A 24 12.77 -22.58 32.17
CA LEU A 24 12.97 -21.52 31.19
C LEU A 24 13.73 -20.36 31.84
N ASP A 25 14.67 -19.86 31.06
CA ASP A 25 15.69 -18.87 31.35
C ASP A 25 15.08 -17.46 31.26
N ASP A 26 15.11 -16.72 32.36
CA ASP A 26 14.53 -15.38 32.52
C ASP A 26 15.67 -14.36 32.42
N SER A 27 16.03 -14.00 31.18
CA SER A 27 16.98 -12.92 30.92
C SER A 27 16.56 -12.08 29.72
N GLN A 28 15.60 -11.18 29.95
CA GLN A 28 15.50 -9.93 29.20
C GLN A 28 15.27 -8.75 30.17
N PRO A 29 15.89 -7.58 29.92
CA PRO A 29 15.84 -6.45 30.83
C PRO A 29 14.48 -5.75 30.78
N ARG A 30 13.83 -5.61 31.94
CA ARG A 30 12.74 -4.67 32.15
C ARG A 30 13.30 -3.25 32.12
N VAL A 31 12.79 -2.41 31.23
CA VAL A 31 12.97 -0.95 31.29
C VAL A 31 11.89 -0.41 32.22
N ASP A 32 12.32 0.11 33.37
CA ASP A 32 11.46 0.76 34.37
C ASP A 32 11.19 2.20 33.91
N VAL A 33 9.93 2.55 33.63
CA VAL A 33 9.52 3.86 33.11
C VAL A 33 8.92 4.71 34.25
N SER A 34 9.53 4.67 35.42
CA SER A 34 9.02 5.39 36.61
C SER A 34 9.70 6.73 36.89
N ASP A 35 10.63 7.21 36.06
CA ASP A 35 11.40 8.45 36.30
C ASP A 35 11.32 9.47 35.15
N VAL A 36 10.11 9.92 34.79
CA VAL A 36 9.94 11.17 34.04
C VAL A 36 8.95 12.06 34.78
N GLY A 37 9.45 12.83 35.74
CA GLY A 37 8.71 13.93 36.35
C GLY A 37 8.43 15.01 35.31
N TRP A 38 7.15 15.22 35.00
CA TRP A 38 6.69 16.31 34.16
C TRP A 38 5.79 17.22 34.99
N GLU A 39 6.33 18.37 35.43
CA GLU A 39 5.55 19.47 36.01
C GLU A 39 4.83 20.21 34.88
N GLY A 40 3.50 20.13 34.87
CA GLY A 40 2.66 20.75 33.86
C GLY A 40 2.58 22.27 34.01
N GLN A 41 2.71 22.98 32.88
CA GLN A 41 2.14 24.31 32.71
C GLN A 41 0.89 24.20 31.83
N ASN A 42 -0.26 24.51 32.44
CA ASN A 42 -1.54 24.65 31.77
C ASN A 42 -1.50 25.82 30.78
N VAL A 43 -1.82 25.55 29.51
CA VAL A 43 -2.21 26.58 28.55
C VAL A 43 -3.61 26.23 28.05
N GLU A 44 -4.55 27.12 28.29
CA GLU A 44 -5.97 26.99 27.98
C GLU A 44 -6.20 26.82 26.47
N GLY A 45 -6.92 25.76 26.10
CA GLY A 45 -7.24 25.41 24.72
C GLY A 45 -8.40 26.24 24.15
N GLY A 46 -8.16 26.88 23.00
CA GLY A 46 -9.21 27.41 22.13
C GLY A 46 -9.80 26.30 21.28
N GLN A 47 -11.11 26.06 21.40
CA GLN A 47 -11.85 25.13 20.55
C GLN A 47 -12.01 25.72 19.14
N HIS A 48 -11.44 25.06 18.14
CA HIS A 48 -11.79 25.28 16.73
C HIS A 48 -12.69 24.15 16.24
N THR A 49 -13.95 24.50 15.95
CA THR A 49 -14.90 23.64 15.24
C THR A 49 -14.67 23.75 13.73
N PHE A 50 -14.47 22.61 13.07
CA PHE A 50 -14.45 22.54 11.61
C PHE A 50 -15.87 22.35 11.05
N PRO A 51 -16.26 23.03 9.96
CA PRO A 51 -17.57 22.85 9.35
C PRO A 51 -17.65 21.54 8.57
N HIS A 52 -18.78 20.83 8.72
CA HIS A 52 -19.13 19.68 7.89
C HIS A 52 -19.32 20.08 6.42
N PRO A 53 -18.97 19.22 5.45
CA PRO A 53 -19.26 19.45 4.04
C PRO A 53 -20.77 19.35 3.76
N PRO A 54 -21.29 20.13 2.79
CA PRO A 54 -22.72 20.15 2.49
C PRO A 54 -23.16 18.83 1.84
N GLN A 55 -24.23 18.25 2.38
CA GLN A 55 -24.99 17.19 1.73
C GLN A 55 -25.61 17.75 0.43
N ARG A 56 -25.32 17.12 -0.72
CA ARG A 56 -25.98 17.43 -1.99
C ARG A 56 -27.20 16.54 -2.16
N ASP A 57 -28.36 17.18 -2.26
CA ASP A 57 -29.63 16.55 -2.61
C ASP A 57 -29.60 16.05 -4.06
N ALA A 58 -30.12 14.83 -4.24
CA ALA A 58 -30.23 14.14 -5.51
C ALA A 58 -31.57 14.45 -6.17
N THR A 59 -31.67 15.58 -6.88
CA THR A 59 -32.74 15.83 -7.85
C THR A 59 -32.28 16.85 -8.89
N GLU A 60 -31.93 16.39 -10.09
CA GLU A 60 -32.23 17.02 -11.39
C GLU A 60 -31.38 16.36 -12.49
N ALA A 61 -32.00 15.41 -13.19
CA ALA A 61 -31.49 14.87 -14.45
C ALA A 61 -32.63 14.91 -15.46
N SER A 62 -32.68 15.96 -16.28
CA SER A 62 -33.36 15.93 -17.57
C SER A 62 -32.88 17.07 -18.47
N HIS A 63 -32.84 16.79 -19.78
CA HIS A 63 -32.57 17.67 -20.90
C HIS A 63 -31.10 17.93 -21.28
N ILE A 64 -30.60 17.07 -22.18
CA ILE A 64 -29.66 17.49 -23.22
C ILE A 64 -30.27 17.09 -24.57
N ASP A 65 -30.67 18.12 -25.32
CA ASP A 65 -31.10 18.02 -26.71
C ASP A 65 -29.90 17.80 -27.64
N ALA A 66 -30.14 16.94 -28.63
CA ALA A 66 -29.26 16.72 -29.76
C ALA A 66 -29.36 17.91 -30.73
N ASN A 67 -28.22 18.46 -31.13
CA ASN A 67 -28.12 19.23 -32.37
C ASN A 67 -26.81 18.92 -33.10
N LEU A 68 -26.95 18.16 -34.19
CA LEU A 68 -25.95 17.92 -35.20
C LEU A 68 -26.02 19.06 -36.22
N GLY A 69 -24.95 19.85 -36.32
CA GLY A 69 -24.78 20.89 -37.32
C GLY A 69 -23.48 20.70 -38.09
N VAL A 70 -23.61 20.36 -39.37
CA VAL A 70 -22.53 20.21 -40.36
C VAL A 70 -22.17 21.57 -40.96
N SER A 71 -20.87 21.90 -40.97
CA SER A 71 -20.14 22.68 -42.01
C SER A 71 -18.71 22.89 -41.46
N GLY A 72 -17.60 22.69 -42.18
CA GLY A 72 -17.27 23.00 -43.57
C GLY A 72 -16.27 24.16 -43.54
N GLY A 73 -14.96 23.91 -43.71
CA GLY A 73 -13.98 25.01 -43.72
C GLY A 73 -12.50 24.60 -43.65
N SER A 74 -11.91 24.48 -44.83
CA SER A 74 -10.51 24.55 -45.27
C SER A 74 -9.36 24.93 -44.31
N THR A 75 -8.26 24.21 -44.53
CA THR A 75 -6.85 24.39 -44.13
C THR A 75 -6.26 25.79 -44.43
N PRO A 76 -5.15 26.18 -43.76
CA PRO A 76 -3.85 25.87 -44.36
C PRO A 76 -2.75 25.39 -43.40
N VAL A 77 -1.87 24.62 -44.04
CA VAL A 77 -0.59 24.07 -43.63
C VAL A 77 0.36 25.15 -43.11
N GLN A 78 0.93 24.96 -41.93
CA GLN A 78 2.20 25.60 -41.53
C GLN A 78 3.27 24.53 -41.31
N LYS A 79 4.25 24.54 -42.21
CA LYS A 79 5.50 23.79 -42.13
C LYS A 79 6.38 24.44 -41.05
N TYR A 80 6.72 23.71 -40.00
CA TYR A 80 7.90 24.00 -39.20
C TYR A 80 9.05 23.11 -39.69
N GLN A 81 9.95 23.73 -40.46
CA GLN A 81 11.32 23.26 -40.61
C GLN A 81 12.06 23.62 -39.31
N THR A 82 12.62 22.64 -38.62
CA THR A 82 13.75 22.87 -37.72
C THR A 82 14.87 21.91 -38.05
N ALA A 83 16.06 22.47 -37.97
CA ALA A 83 17.26 22.04 -38.64
C ALA A 83 17.88 20.78 -38.04
N SER A 84 18.46 20.01 -38.95
CA SER A 84 19.47 18.97 -38.74
C SER A 84 20.66 19.50 -37.94
N GLY A 85 20.87 18.93 -36.75
CA GLY A 85 22.14 18.95 -36.03
C GLY A 85 22.61 17.51 -35.85
N GLU A 86 23.51 17.07 -36.73
CA GLU A 86 24.20 15.77 -36.61
C GLU A 86 25.18 15.83 -35.43
N HIS A 87 24.96 14.97 -34.43
CA HIS A 87 25.98 14.58 -33.45
C HIS A 87 25.98 13.06 -33.31
N GLY A 88 26.90 12.43 -34.03
CA GLY A 88 27.18 11.00 -33.96
C GLY A 88 27.88 10.64 -32.66
N GLY A 89 27.11 10.20 -31.66
CA GLY A 89 27.62 9.51 -30.47
C GLY A 89 27.48 7.99 -30.63
N LYS A 90 28.60 7.30 -30.85
CA LYS A 90 28.72 5.84 -30.71
C LYS A 90 28.18 5.43 -29.34
N ARG A 91 27.04 4.72 -29.29
CA ARG A 91 26.59 4.04 -28.08
C ARG A 91 27.25 2.68 -28.00
N ASP A 92 28.11 2.52 -27.00
CA ASP A 92 28.60 1.22 -26.55
C ASP A 92 27.41 0.34 -26.16
N ARG A 93 27.29 -0.80 -26.85
CA ARG A 93 26.41 -1.90 -26.44
C ARG A 93 27.06 -2.59 -25.24
N GLY A 94 26.87 -1.98 -24.07
CA GLY A 94 27.19 -2.55 -22.77
C GLY A 94 26.40 -3.84 -22.51
N ALA A 95 27.06 -4.75 -21.82
CA ALA A 95 26.73 -6.16 -21.68
C ALA A 95 25.31 -6.46 -21.15
N ASN A 96 24.77 -7.56 -21.67
CA ASN A 96 23.58 -8.26 -21.23
C ASN A 96 23.71 -8.63 -19.73
N PRO A 97 22.92 -8.06 -18.80
CA PRO A 97 22.93 -8.50 -17.42
C PRO A 97 22.26 -9.87 -17.35
N LYS A 98 23.03 -10.87 -16.89
CA LYS A 98 22.49 -12.20 -16.56
C LYS A 98 21.28 -12.01 -15.65
N ALA A 99 20.16 -12.61 -16.05
CA ALA A 99 18.93 -12.59 -15.30
C ALA A 99 19.16 -13.13 -13.88
N ASN A 100 19.13 -12.24 -12.89
CA ASN A 100 18.98 -12.60 -11.47
C ASN A 100 17.55 -13.10 -11.26
N SER A 101 17.30 -14.37 -11.53
CA SER A 101 16.06 -15.03 -11.12
C SER A 101 16.19 -15.48 -9.66
N ALA A 102 16.12 -14.54 -8.73
CA ALA A 102 15.84 -14.88 -7.34
C ALA A 102 14.39 -15.38 -7.27
N ALA A 103 14.22 -16.66 -6.94
CA ALA A 103 12.93 -17.30 -6.82
C ALA A 103 12.19 -16.71 -5.60
N ILE A 104 11.34 -15.71 -5.86
CA ILE A 104 10.31 -15.29 -4.91
C ILE A 104 9.40 -16.51 -4.71
N ALA A 105 9.18 -16.94 -3.47
CA ALA A 105 8.21 -17.97 -3.09
C ALA A 105 6.77 -17.47 -3.27
N ALA A 106 6.47 -16.94 -4.44
CA ALA A 106 5.11 -16.69 -4.89
C ALA A 106 4.54 -18.06 -5.29
N GLY A 107 3.26 -18.31 -4.99
CA GLY A 107 2.60 -19.53 -5.48
C GLY A 107 2.83 -19.72 -6.99
N SER A 108 2.78 -20.96 -7.50
CA SER A 108 3.18 -21.31 -8.87
C SER A 108 2.68 -20.37 -9.98
N ASP A 109 1.53 -19.74 -9.75
CA ASP A 109 0.83 -18.89 -10.72
C ASP A 109 1.29 -17.43 -10.72
N ALA A 110 1.99 -16.97 -9.67
CA ALA A 110 2.46 -15.59 -9.56
C ALA A 110 3.82 -15.37 -10.26
N THR A 111 4.64 -16.41 -10.39
CA THR A 111 5.98 -16.33 -11.01
C THR A 111 5.94 -15.80 -12.46
N PRO A 112 5.01 -16.25 -13.34
CA PRO A 112 4.93 -15.71 -14.70
C PRO A 112 4.49 -14.24 -14.73
N VAL A 113 3.67 -13.82 -13.78
CA VAL A 113 3.14 -12.44 -13.69
C VAL A 113 4.22 -11.50 -13.18
N LEU A 114 4.98 -11.90 -12.15
CA LEU A 114 6.16 -11.17 -11.68
C LEU A 114 7.22 -11.05 -12.80
N ALA A 115 7.44 -12.11 -13.58
CA ALA A 115 8.36 -12.00 -14.72
C ALA A 115 7.88 -11.01 -15.79
N ARG A 116 6.59 -10.67 -15.86
CA ARG A 116 6.05 -9.63 -16.77
C ARG A 116 6.20 -8.24 -16.18
N ILE A 117 5.91 -8.06 -14.88
CA ILE A 117 6.05 -6.76 -14.20
C ILE A 117 7.49 -6.23 -14.31
N LEU A 118 8.49 -7.13 -14.21
CA LEU A 118 9.91 -6.79 -14.32
C LEU A 118 10.38 -6.40 -15.73
N ARG A 119 9.55 -6.62 -16.76
CA ARG A 119 9.87 -6.28 -18.16
C ARG A 119 8.97 -5.18 -18.73
N LEU A 120 8.06 -4.67 -17.91
CA LEU A 120 7.10 -3.65 -18.30
C LEU A 120 7.76 -2.27 -18.23
N GLU A 121 7.57 -1.47 -19.27
CA GLU A 121 7.91 -0.06 -19.31
C GLU A 121 6.62 0.76 -19.28
N LEU A 122 6.48 1.70 -18.34
CA LEU A 122 5.37 2.63 -18.33
C LEU A 122 5.80 3.95 -18.94
N GLY A 123 5.17 4.32 -20.05
CA GLY A 123 5.40 5.61 -20.69
C GLY A 123 4.66 6.73 -19.98
N ASN A 124 5.28 7.90 -19.94
CA ASN A 124 4.73 9.13 -19.37
C ASN A 124 4.67 10.24 -20.43
N THR A 125 3.63 10.23 -21.26
CA THR A 125 3.49 11.21 -22.36
C THR A 125 3.01 12.59 -21.90
N SER A 126 2.83 12.77 -20.61
CA SER A 126 2.23 13.93 -19.93
C SER A 126 2.86 14.06 -18.54
N GLN A 127 2.24 14.77 -17.60
CA GLN A 127 2.71 14.82 -16.20
C GLN A 127 2.06 13.71 -15.36
N THR A 128 2.12 12.46 -15.82
CA THR A 128 1.36 11.31 -15.28
C THR A 128 2.21 10.31 -14.49
N CYS A 129 3.40 10.73 -14.05
CA CYS A 129 4.30 9.88 -13.24
C CYS A 129 3.65 9.42 -11.92
N TYR A 130 2.72 10.21 -11.37
CA TYR A 130 1.94 9.85 -10.18
C TYR A 130 1.08 8.59 -10.41
N VAL A 131 0.44 8.48 -11.59
CA VAL A 131 -0.35 7.30 -11.98
C VAL A 131 0.55 6.08 -12.11
N ASN A 132 1.71 6.23 -12.78
CA ASN A 132 2.66 5.14 -12.97
C ASN A 132 3.19 4.63 -11.63
N SER A 133 3.53 5.53 -10.71
CA SER A 133 4.01 5.19 -9.37
C SER A 133 2.94 4.46 -8.56
N VAL A 134 1.69 4.92 -8.59
CA VAL A 134 0.56 4.22 -7.97
C VAL A 134 0.38 2.82 -8.55
N PHE A 135 0.42 2.67 -9.88
CA PHE A 135 0.31 1.35 -10.52
C PHE A 135 1.42 0.40 -10.03
N TRP A 136 2.67 0.84 -10.00
CA TRP A 136 3.79 0.02 -9.54
C TRP A 136 3.64 -0.37 -8.07
N ALA A 137 3.38 0.61 -7.20
CA ALA A 137 3.22 0.41 -5.77
C ALA A 137 2.08 -0.58 -5.46
N TYR A 138 0.91 -0.31 -6.02
CA TYR A 138 -0.28 -1.14 -5.86
C TYR A 138 -0.07 -2.57 -6.38
N THR A 139 0.34 -2.69 -7.65
CA THR A 139 0.41 -4.00 -8.31
C THR A 139 1.47 -4.89 -7.68
N TRP A 140 2.62 -4.33 -7.30
CA TRP A 140 3.66 -5.09 -6.63
C TRP A 140 3.18 -5.67 -5.29
N ASN A 141 2.57 -4.84 -4.43
CA ASN A 141 2.04 -5.33 -3.15
C ASN A 141 0.95 -6.38 -3.35
N ALA A 142 -0.01 -6.12 -4.22
CA ALA A 142 -1.10 -7.04 -4.49
C ALA A 142 -0.59 -8.40 -5.02
N LEU A 143 0.44 -8.42 -5.87
CA LEU A 143 1.01 -9.67 -6.41
C LEU A 143 1.65 -10.57 -5.35
N HIS A 144 2.05 -10.01 -4.20
CA HIS A 144 2.58 -10.78 -3.08
C HIS A 144 1.49 -11.43 -2.21
N ILE A 145 0.21 -11.08 -2.40
CA ILE A 145 -0.90 -11.66 -1.64
C ILE A 145 -1.38 -12.93 -2.34
N ARG A 146 -1.45 -14.04 -1.60
CA ARG A 146 -1.79 -15.37 -2.14
C ARG A 146 -3.31 -15.61 -2.21
N ILE A 147 -4.00 -14.80 -3.02
CA ILE A 147 -5.44 -14.97 -3.31
C ILE A 147 -5.71 -14.85 -4.82
N SER A 148 -6.97 -15.02 -5.25
CA SER A 148 -7.35 -14.90 -6.67
C SER A 148 -7.03 -13.50 -7.24
N GLN A 149 -6.93 -13.38 -8.57
CA GLN A 149 -6.67 -12.07 -9.18
C GLN A 149 -7.84 -11.11 -8.95
N GLU A 150 -9.06 -11.61 -9.00
CA GLU A 150 -10.28 -10.86 -8.74
C GLU A 150 -10.32 -10.34 -7.31
N ALA A 151 -9.88 -11.14 -6.33
CA ALA A 151 -9.82 -10.70 -4.95
C ALA A 151 -8.70 -9.67 -4.70
N ARG A 152 -7.58 -9.79 -5.42
CA ARG A 152 -6.45 -8.84 -5.33
C ARG A 152 -6.74 -7.50 -5.96
N PHE A 153 -7.37 -7.52 -7.12
CA PHE A 153 -7.49 -6.35 -7.99
C PHE A 153 -8.91 -5.79 -8.07
N GLY A 154 -9.91 -6.53 -7.57
CA GLY A 154 -11.32 -6.18 -7.61
C GLY A 154 -11.77 -5.76 -9.00
N HIS A 155 -12.42 -4.60 -9.12
CA HIS A 155 -12.90 -4.07 -10.39
C HIS A 155 -11.78 -3.68 -11.37
N ALA A 156 -10.53 -3.50 -10.91
CA ALA A 156 -9.39 -3.17 -11.75
C ALA A 156 -8.72 -4.39 -12.42
N THR A 157 -9.20 -5.61 -12.15
CA THR A 157 -8.58 -6.87 -12.62
C THR A 157 -8.29 -6.89 -14.13
N GLU A 158 -9.28 -6.59 -14.98
CA GLU A 158 -9.09 -6.61 -16.44
C GLU A 158 -8.13 -5.50 -16.91
N ALA A 159 -8.21 -4.31 -16.31
CA ALA A 159 -7.33 -3.19 -16.66
C ALA A 159 -5.85 -3.52 -16.35
N ILE A 160 -5.58 -4.12 -15.19
CA ILE A 160 -4.24 -4.55 -14.78
C ILE A 160 -3.76 -5.71 -15.65
N ALA A 161 -4.59 -6.72 -15.88
CA ALA A 161 -4.24 -7.85 -16.74
C ALA A 161 -3.86 -7.41 -18.16
N ARG A 162 -4.50 -6.36 -18.69
CA ARG A 162 -4.18 -5.77 -20.00
C ARG A 162 -2.84 -5.05 -20.00
N VAL A 163 -2.50 -4.31 -18.94
CA VAL A 163 -1.19 -3.65 -18.79
C VAL A 163 -0.08 -4.69 -18.72
N LEU A 164 -0.24 -5.71 -17.89
CA LEU A 164 0.76 -6.77 -17.70
C LEU A 164 0.98 -7.66 -18.94
N LYS A 165 0.11 -7.59 -19.95
CA LYS A 165 0.30 -8.23 -21.26
C LYS A 165 1.16 -7.39 -22.21
N GLN A 166 1.37 -6.10 -21.92
CA GLN A 166 2.21 -5.23 -22.73
C GLN A 166 3.67 -5.32 -22.31
N ARG A 167 4.57 -5.02 -23.26
CA ARG A 167 5.97 -4.69 -22.94
C ARG A 167 6.11 -3.23 -22.56
N GLN A 168 5.40 -2.35 -23.27
CA GLN A 168 5.35 -0.93 -23.02
C GLN A 168 3.89 -0.50 -22.96
N ALA A 169 3.50 0.19 -21.90
CA ALA A 169 2.14 0.67 -21.71
C ALA A 169 2.13 2.16 -21.38
N ASN A 170 1.06 2.85 -21.78
CA ASN A 170 0.77 4.20 -21.32
C ASN A 170 -0.65 4.15 -20.76
N LEU A 171 -0.76 4.22 -19.44
CA LEU A 171 -2.00 3.93 -18.72
C LEU A 171 -3.13 4.87 -19.17
N VAL A 172 -2.83 6.16 -19.36
CA VAL A 172 -3.80 7.18 -19.78
C VAL A 172 -4.33 6.95 -21.19
N ARG A 173 -3.55 6.29 -22.06
CA ARG A 173 -3.97 5.95 -23.43
C ARG A 173 -4.72 4.63 -23.52
N MET A 174 -4.75 3.81 -22.47
CA MET A 174 -5.42 2.52 -22.50
C MET A 174 -6.92 2.67 -22.27
N THR A 175 -7.72 2.11 -23.18
CA THR A 175 -9.19 2.19 -23.11
C THR A 175 -9.75 1.56 -21.83
N THR A 176 -9.13 0.48 -21.34
CA THR A 176 -9.53 -0.19 -20.09
C THR A 176 -9.29 0.64 -18.83
N TRP A 177 -8.48 1.70 -18.91
CA TRP A 177 -8.21 2.60 -17.80
C TRP A 177 -9.14 3.81 -17.76
N ARG A 178 -9.95 4.05 -18.80
CA ARG A 178 -10.89 5.19 -18.83
C ARG A 178 -11.87 5.18 -17.66
N ALA A 179 -12.35 4.01 -17.25
CA ALA A 179 -13.26 3.87 -16.12
C ALA A 179 -12.59 4.21 -14.78
N ILE A 180 -11.30 3.87 -14.63
CA ILE A 180 -10.49 4.22 -13.45
C ILE A 180 -10.36 5.74 -13.34
N PHE A 181 -10.15 6.44 -14.46
CA PHE A 181 -10.01 7.90 -14.45
C PHE A 181 -11.35 8.66 -14.41
N ALA A 182 -12.50 7.98 -14.41
CA ALA A 182 -13.78 8.65 -14.38
C ALA A 182 -13.91 9.49 -13.10
N GLY A 183 -14.12 10.80 -13.25
CA GLY A 183 -14.18 11.75 -12.13
C GLY A 183 -12.82 12.31 -11.68
N TRP A 184 -11.70 11.80 -12.20
CA TRP A 184 -10.37 12.37 -11.92
C TRP A 184 -10.12 13.62 -12.80
N PRO A 185 -9.82 14.79 -12.22
CA PRO A 185 -9.64 16.02 -12.99
C PRO A 185 -8.32 16.01 -13.77
N SER A 186 -8.31 16.67 -14.93
CA SER A 186 -7.10 17.02 -15.70
C SER A 186 -5.97 15.97 -15.69
N ILE A 187 -6.26 14.75 -16.16
CA ILE A 187 -5.33 13.60 -16.08
C ILE A 187 -3.94 13.91 -16.68
N GLY A 188 -3.82 14.85 -17.63
CA GLY A 188 -2.54 15.24 -18.24
C GLY A 188 -1.65 16.13 -17.38
N GLU A 189 -2.15 16.65 -16.27
CA GLU A 189 -1.45 17.51 -15.32
C GLU A 189 -0.82 16.71 -14.18
N GLN A 190 0.12 17.31 -13.46
CA GLN A 190 0.74 16.70 -12.30
C GLN A 190 -0.22 16.75 -11.12
N HIS A 191 -0.42 15.61 -10.47
CA HIS A 191 -1.27 15.48 -9.27
C HIS A 191 -0.55 14.75 -8.14
N ASP A 192 -1.16 14.77 -6.96
CA ASP A 192 -0.74 14.00 -5.82
C ASP A 192 -0.95 12.49 -6.04
N ALA A 193 0.10 11.70 -5.86
CA ALA A 193 0.05 10.25 -6.03
C ALA A 193 -0.84 9.54 -4.99
N ILE A 194 -0.93 10.07 -3.76
CA ILE A 194 -1.74 9.49 -2.69
C ILE A 194 -3.22 9.83 -2.85
N GLU A 195 -3.55 11.04 -3.29
CA GLU A 195 -4.93 11.36 -3.67
C GLU A 195 -5.39 10.44 -4.81
N PHE A 196 -4.54 10.22 -5.82
CA PHE A 196 -4.86 9.30 -6.91
C PHE A 196 -4.94 7.85 -6.45
N LEU A 197 -4.09 7.41 -5.51
CA LEU A 197 -4.18 6.07 -4.92
C LEU A 197 -5.54 5.89 -4.22
N GLY A 198 -5.98 6.88 -3.43
CA GLY A 198 -7.30 6.86 -2.79
C GLY A 198 -8.43 6.74 -3.81
N HIS A 199 -8.40 7.56 -4.87
CA HIS A 199 -9.34 7.50 -5.99
C HIS A 199 -9.32 6.12 -6.67
N PHE A 200 -8.13 5.59 -6.95
CA PHE A 200 -7.93 4.28 -7.56
C PHE A 200 -8.48 3.15 -6.69
N LEU A 201 -8.27 3.18 -5.37
CA LEU A 201 -8.75 2.16 -4.45
C LEU A 201 -10.27 2.16 -4.30
N GLN A 202 -10.91 3.33 -4.32
CA GLN A 202 -12.37 3.45 -4.33
C GLN A 202 -13.00 2.79 -5.56
N PHE A 203 -12.33 2.88 -6.72
CA PHE A 203 -12.71 2.17 -7.92
C PHE A 203 -12.40 0.67 -7.81
N ALA A 204 -11.15 0.32 -7.47
CA ALA A 204 -10.66 -1.05 -7.53
C ALA A 204 -11.37 -1.96 -6.51
N ARG A 205 -11.67 -1.48 -5.31
CA ARG A 205 -12.29 -2.25 -4.21
C ARG A 205 -11.67 -3.65 -4.01
N PRO A 206 -10.35 -3.73 -3.79
CA PRO A 206 -9.68 -5.02 -3.64
C PRO A 206 -10.09 -5.69 -2.33
N MET A 207 -10.57 -6.94 -2.40
CA MET A 207 -10.97 -7.69 -1.20
C MET A 207 -9.77 -8.02 -0.29
N CYS A 208 -8.55 -8.07 -0.82
CA CYS A 208 -7.35 -8.30 -0.02
C CYS A 208 -7.06 -7.21 1.01
N TRP A 209 -7.64 -6.03 0.81
CA TRP A 209 -7.51 -4.87 1.70
C TRP A 209 -8.89 -4.40 2.14
N ASP A 210 -9.83 -5.33 2.31
CA ASP A 210 -11.06 -5.04 3.02
C ASP A 210 -10.80 -5.16 4.52
N GLY A 211 -11.18 -4.14 5.27
CA GLY A 211 -10.92 -4.03 6.69
C GLY A 211 -11.07 -2.62 7.22
N GLU A 212 -11.01 -2.48 8.54
CA GLU A 212 -11.13 -1.19 9.23
C GLU A 212 -9.87 -0.92 10.07
N TRP A 213 -9.35 0.30 9.99
CA TRP A 213 -8.40 0.83 10.97
C TRP A 213 -9.18 1.39 12.15
N GLN A 214 -8.74 1.03 13.36
CA GLN A 214 -9.29 1.59 14.58
C GLN A 214 -8.19 2.31 15.34
N ALA A 215 -8.40 3.60 15.62
CA ALA A 215 -7.62 4.35 16.59
C ALA A 215 -8.20 4.10 17.98
N ARG A 216 -7.38 3.64 18.92
CA ARG A 216 -7.80 3.34 20.30
C ARG A 216 -6.99 4.14 21.29
N THR A 217 -7.67 4.81 22.21
CA THR A 217 -7.06 5.33 23.44
C THR A 217 -7.31 4.38 24.58
N VAL A 218 -6.44 4.39 25.59
CA VAL A 218 -6.68 3.70 26.85
C VAL A 218 -7.17 4.75 27.84
N ASP A 219 -8.34 4.54 28.42
CA ASP A 219 -8.86 5.44 29.46
C ASP A 219 -8.12 5.24 30.80
N ASP A 220 -8.46 6.09 31.79
CA ASP A 220 -7.86 6.03 33.14
C ASP A 220 -8.07 4.66 33.82
N ASP A 221 -9.09 3.90 33.40
CA ASP A 221 -9.41 2.57 33.92
C ASP A 221 -8.64 1.44 33.19
N GLY A 222 -7.77 1.79 32.25
CA GLY A 222 -6.99 0.82 31.47
C GLY A 222 -7.80 0.15 30.34
N MET A 223 -9.00 0.64 30.04
CA MET A 223 -9.88 0.07 29.03
C MET A 223 -9.69 0.76 27.67
N PRO A 224 -9.53 -0.01 26.57
CA PRO A 224 -9.34 0.58 25.25
C PRO A 224 -10.67 1.12 24.69
N HIS A 225 -10.74 2.43 24.44
CA HIS A 225 -11.83 3.11 23.79
C HIS A 225 -11.51 3.40 22.32
N VAL A 226 -12.37 2.98 21.39
CA VAL A 226 -12.21 3.26 19.95
C VAL A 226 -12.58 4.73 19.70
N GLN A 227 -11.61 5.56 19.33
CA GLN A 227 -11.86 6.96 18.97
C GLN A 227 -12.40 7.11 17.55
N TYR A 228 -11.86 6.35 16.61
CA TYR A 228 -12.20 6.47 15.19
C TYR A 228 -12.13 5.11 14.48
N ARG A 229 -12.97 4.91 13.45
CA ARG A 229 -12.92 3.77 12.51
C ARG A 229 -12.82 4.21 11.04
N GLU A 230 -11.66 4.04 10.41
CA GLU A 230 -11.45 4.32 8.97
C GLU A 230 -11.48 3.04 8.15
N SER A 231 -11.84 3.16 6.87
CA SER A 231 -11.57 2.09 5.91
C SER A 231 -10.07 1.94 5.74
N THR A 232 -9.59 0.71 5.61
CA THR A 232 -8.20 0.38 5.27
C THR A 232 -7.70 0.94 3.94
N LEU A 233 -8.60 1.44 3.11
CA LEU A 233 -8.28 2.11 1.85
C LEU A 233 -7.94 3.60 2.01
N GLN A 234 -8.02 4.15 3.23
CA GLN A 234 -7.59 5.51 3.55
C GLN A 234 -6.15 5.52 4.07
N ALA A 235 -5.42 6.59 3.75
CA ALA A 235 -4.06 6.79 4.24
C ALA A 235 -4.10 7.28 5.69
N ILE A 236 -3.36 6.61 6.57
CA ILE A 236 -3.17 7.08 7.95
C ILE A 236 -2.23 8.28 7.91
N SER A 237 -2.73 9.45 8.32
CA SER A 237 -1.94 10.68 8.34
C SER A 237 -1.04 10.71 9.58
N LEU A 238 0.27 10.82 9.36
CA LEU A 238 1.24 11.01 10.42
C LEU A 238 1.43 12.50 10.70
N VAL A 239 0.98 12.98 11.86
CA VAL A 239 1.22 14.36 12.30
C VAL A 239 2.63 14.46 12.85
N LEU A 240 3.49 15.22 12.17
CA LEU A 240 4.84 15.54 12.63
C LEU A 240 4.86 16.92 13.26
N ALA A 241 5.67 17.12 14.30
CA ALA A 241 5.82 18.42 14.93
C ALA A 241 6.33 19.47 13.92
N GLU A 242 5.74 20.66 13.91
CA GLU A 242 6.19 21.75 13.04
C GLU A 242 7.68 22.06 13.28
N GLY A 243 8.43 22.27 12.20
CA GLY A 243 9.84 22.64 12.27
C GLY A 243 10.81 21.50 12.59
N SER A 244 10.35 20.25 12.65
CA SER A 244 11.16 19.08 13.01
C SER A 244 12.23 18.66 11.97
N GLY A 245 12.34 19.37 10.84
CA GLY A 245 13.34 19.08 9.81
C GLY A 245 13.07 17.77 9.06
N PRO A 246 14.03 17.29 8.26
CA PRO A 246 13.89 16.01 7.57
C PRO A 246 13.98 14.84 8.56
N HIS A 247 13.00 13.94 8.49
CA HIS A 247 12.96 12.72 9.29
C HIS A 247 13.52 11.54 8.50
N SER A 248 14.20 10.65 9.19
CA SER A 248 14.48 9.30 8.74
C SER A 248 13.22 8.43 8.79
N LEU A 249 13.19 7.36 8.01
CA LEU A 249 12.09 6.39 8.02
C LEU A 249 11.84 5.82 9.43
N GLN A 250 12.91 5.54 10.19
CA GLN A 250 12.79 5.02 11.55
C GLN A 250 12.17 6.04 12.50
N GLU A 251 12.47 7.33 12.35
CA GLU A 251 11.82 8.40 13.12
C GLU A 251 10.33 8.51 12.80
N LEU A 252 9.93 8.35 11.53
CA LEU A 252 8.52 8.33 11.14
C LEU A 252 7.78 7.12 11.75
N VAL A 253 8.39 5.94 11.73
CA VAL A 253 7.85 4.73 12.38
C VAL A 253 7.73 4.93 13.89
N ASN A 254 8.75 5.49 14.53
CA ASN A 254 8.73 5.79 15.96
C ASN A 254 7.65 6.84 16.30
N ALA A 255 7.51 7.88 15.49
CA ALA A 255 6.49 8.91 15.65
C ALA A 255 5.09 8.32 15.52
N TRP A 256 4.88 7.39 14.59
CA TRP A 256 3.62 6.65 14.46
C TRP A 256 3.33 5.80 15.70
N HIS A 257 4.33 5.08 16.23
CA HIS A 257 4.20 4.32 17.47
C HIS A 257 3.99 5.19 18.72
N ALA A 258 4.44 6.44 18.69
CA ALA A 258 4.32 7.40 19.79
C ALA A 258 2.99 8.18 19.79
N GLN A 259 2.13 8.00 18.77
CA GLN A 259 0.80 8.60 18.78
C GLN A 259 -0.03 8.06 19.95
N ALA A 260 -0.82 8.94 20.58
CA ALA A 260 -1.67 8.57 21.72
C ALA A 260 -2.69 7.47 21.35
N ASP A 261 -3.03 7.37 20.06
CA ASP A 261 -3.90 6.37 19.52
C ASP A 261 -3.13 5.13 19.04
N VAL A 262 -3.48 3.97 19.60
CA VAL A 262 -3.06 2.69 19.06
C VAL A 262 -3.88 2.41 17.81
N HIS A 263 -3.22 2.39 16.65
CA HIS A 263 -3.83 2.03 15.38
C HIS A 263 -3.80 0.51 15.20
N ALA A 264 -4.97 -0.12 15.21
CA ALA A 264 -5.11 -1.55 14.98
C ALA A 264 -5.93 -1.81 13.72
N LEU A 265 -5.43 -2.70 12.86
CA LEU A 265 -6.24 -3.26 11.78
C LEU A 265 -7.25 -4.23 12.42
N SER A 266 -8.50 -3.82 12.54
CA SER A 266 -9.55 -4.79 12.77
C SER A 266 -9.85 -5.47 11.44
N GLN A 267 -9.18 -6.58 11.17
CA GLN A 267 -9.78 -7.56 10.28
C GLN A 267 -11.15 -7.93 10.87
N VAL A 268 -12.11 -8.27 10.01
CA VAL A 268 -13.44 -8.75 10.41
C VAL A 268 -13.27 -9.62 11.66
N PRO A 269 -13.85 -9.25 12.82
CA PRO A 269 -13.64 -10.00 14.03
C PRO A 269 -14.02 -11.45 13.75
N CYS A 270 -13.02 -12.35 13.76
CA CYS A 270 -13.34 -13.75 13.91
C CYS A 270 -13.84 -13.86 15.36
N TYR A 271 -15.16 -13.80 15.53
CA TYR A 271 -15.79 -14.16 16.79
C TYR A 271 -15.50 -15.64 17.01
N VAL A 272 -14.32 -15.95 17.54
CA VAL A 272 -13.97 -17.27 18.04
C VAL A 272 -14.82 -17.46 19.29
N SER A 273 -15.99 -18.08 19.10
CA SER A 273 -16.86 -18.60 20.16
C SER A 273 -16.91 -17.75 21.44
N GLY A 274 -17.32 -16.49 21.29
CA GLY A 274 -18.15 -15.79 22.27
C GLY A 274 -17.62 -15.51 23.68
N ARG A 275 -16.43 -14.91 23.87
CA ARG A 275 -16.19 -13.98 25.01
C ARG A 275 -14.89 -13.17 25.06
N THR A 276 -13.91 -13.41 24.21
CA THR A 276 -12.63 -12.68 24.27
C THR A 276 -12.24 -12.12 22.91
N LEU A 277 -12.07 -10.79 22.84
CA LEU A 277 -11.38 -10.12 21.75
C LEU A 277 -9.92 -10.55 21.81
N GLU A 278 -9.48 -11.42 20.91
CA GLU A 278 -8.07 -11.78 20.81
C GLU A 278 -7.34 -10.74 19.96
N ILE A 279 -6.49 -9.94 20.60
CA ILE A 279 -5.60 -9.01 19.90
C ILE A 279 -4.46 -9.83 19.32
N GLN A 280 -4.35 -9.86 17.99
CA GLN A 280 -3.22 -10.47 17.32
C GLN A 280 -2.24 -9.40 16.87
N TRP A 281 -1.08 -9.36 17.53
CA TRP A 281 0.05 -8.57 17.06
C TRP A 281 0.62 -9.21 15.80
N ARG A 282 0.77 -8.41 14.75
CA ARG A 282 1.33 -8.84 13.48
C ARG A 282 2.46 -7.92 13.08
N SER A 283 3.51 -8.52 12.55
CA SER A 283 4.64 -7.78 11.99
C SER A 283 4.32 -7.39 10.56
N TYR A 284 4.67 -6.16 10.21
CA TYR A 284 4.57 -5.67 8.85
C TYR A 284 5.97 -5.34 8.34
N ARG A 285 6.16 -5.52 7.05
CA ARG A 285 7.37 -5.08 6.34
C ARG A 285 6.98 -4.16 5.20
N VAL A 286 7.90 -3.29 4.82
CA VAL A 286 7.70 -2.43 3.64
C VAL A 286 7.66 -3.30 2.38
N GLY A 287 6.58 -3.18 1.62
CA GLY A 287 6.44 -3.83 0.32
C GLY A 287 6.84 -2.90 -0.82
N THR A 288 6.37 -1.64 -0.78
CA THR A 288 6.80 -0.60 -1.72
C THR A 288 6.85 0.77 -1.06
N CYS A 289 7.66 1.66 -1.63
CA CYS A 289 7.64 3.09 -1.34
C CYS A 289 7.26 3.87 -2.59
N ILE A 290 6.42 4.89 -2.47
CA ILE A 290 6.30 5.94 -3.48
C ILE A 290 7.26 7.04 -3.09
N LEU A 291 8.14 7.43 -4.01
CA LEU A 291 9.09 8.52 -3.82
C LEU A 291 8.58 9.75 -4.57
N HIS A 292 8.76 10.93 -3.98
CA HIS A 292 8.46 12.19 -4.61
C HIS A 292 9.73 13.05 -4.72
N HIS A 293 10.02 13.48 -5.94
CA HIS A 293 11.17 14.32 -6.28
C HIS A 293 10.64 15.71 -6.67
N GLY A 294 10.29 16.52 -5.69
CA GLY A 294 9.72 17.85 -5.92
C GLY A 294 9.52 18.63 -4.62
N ALA A 295 9.11 19.89 -4.76
CA ALA A 295 8.82 20.75 -3.61
C ALA A 295 7.37 20.61 -3.13
N THR A 296 6.43 20.28 -4.03
CA THR A 296 5.01 20.12 -3.72
C THR A 296 4.45 18.87 -4.39
N PRO A 297 3.40 18.23 -3.87
CA PRO A 297 2.83 17.02 -4.49
C PRO A 297 2.33 17.21 -5.94
N THR A 298 1.96 18.43 -6.28
CA THR A 298 1.51 18.85 -7.63
C THR A 298 2.65 19.36 -8.53
N SER A 299 3.90 19.23 -8.10
CA SER A 299 5.09 19.54 -8.90
C SER A 299 6.15 18.45 -8.75
N GLY A 300 7.10 18.37 -9.68
CA GLY A 300 8.18 17.38 -9.61
C GLY A 300 7.84 16.04 -10.26
N HIS A 301 8.42 14.96 -9.73
CA HIS A 301 8.39 13.63 -10.36
C HIS A 301 8.18 12.52 -9.32
N TYR A 302 7.36 11.53 -9.63
CA TYR A 302 7.17 10.37 -8.77
C TYR A 302 7.89 9.15 -9.32
N THR A 303 8.54 8.40 -8.42
CA THR A 303 9.05 7.06 -8.71
C THR A 303 8.58 6.07 -7.65
N SER A 304 8.89 4.78 -7.81
CA SER A 304 8.60 3.79 -6.76
C SER A 304 9.78 2.89 -6.48
N LEU A 305 9.91 2.49 -5.22
CA LEU A 305 10.79 1.41 -4.78
C LEU A 305 9.93 0.18 -4.48
N MET A 306 10.33 -0.98 -4.99
CA MET A 306 9.65 -2.25 -4.78
C MET A 306 10.58 -3.23 -4.06
N ALA A 307 10.17 -3.70 -2.88
CA ALA A 307 11.00 -4.56 -2.05
C ALA A 307 11.11 -5.97 -2.64
N GLN A 308 12.34 -6.48 -2.74
CA GLN A 308 12.68 -7.86 -3.06
C GLN A 308 13.28 -8.57 -1.84
N ALA A 309 13.61 -9.86 -1.99
CA ALA A 309 14.21 -10.64 -0.89
C ALA A 309 15.62 -10.14 -0.53
N ASP A 310 16.39 -9.68 -1.53
CA ASP A 310 17.81 -9.34 -1.45
C ASP A 310 18.11 -7.88 -1.83
N GLY A 311 17.08 -7.04 -1.95
CA GLY A 311 17.26 -5.64 -2.33
C GLY A 311 15.97 -4.96 -2.75
N TRP A 312 16.11 -3.96 -3.61
CA TRP A 312 15.00 -3.13 -4.07
C TRP A 312 15.05 -2.97 -5.58
N LEU A 313 13.89 -2.73 -6.18
CA LEU A 313 13.79 -2.29 -7.57
C LEU A 313 13.26 -0.85 -7.59
N ARG A 314 13.93 0.03 -8.32
CA ARG A 314 13.43 1.38 -8.62
C ARG A 314 12.71 1.37 -9.96
N THR A 315 11.54 1.96 -9.99
CA THR A 315 10.80 2.22 -11.23
C THR A 315 10.96 3.67 -11.63
N ASP A 316 10.96 3.92 -12.93
CA ASP A 316 10.98 5.26 -13.50
C ASP A 316 10.29 5.22 -14.87
N ASP A 317 9.86 6.36 -15.37
CA ASP A 317 9.14 6.43 -16.63
C ASP A 317 10.04 5.96 -17.78
N TYR A 318 9.42 5.25 -18.73
CA TYR A 318 10.06 4.68 -19.92
C TYR A 318 11.22 3.72 -19.63
N GLN A 319 11.33 3.23 -18.39
CA GLN A 319 12.35 2.29 -17.97
C GLN A 319 11.70 1.03 -17.38
N VAL A 320 12.33 -0.12 -17.61
CA VAL A 320 12.01 -1.31 -16.82
C VAL A 320 12.53 -1.11 -15.39
N PRO A 321 11.94 -1.77 -14.38
CA PRO A 321 12.44 -1.69 -13.01
C PRO A 321 13.94 -2.01 -12.92
N GLN A 322 14.72 -1.13 -12.27
CA GLN A 322 16.17 -1.24 -12.12
C GLN A 322 16.55 -1.68 -10.70
N PRO A 323 17.50 -2.61 -10.52
CA PRO A 323 17.95 -3.01 -9.20
C PRO A 323 18.67 -1.88 -8.45
N VAL A 324 18.39 -1.79 -7.15
CA VAL A 324 19.00 -0.87 -6.20
C VAL A 324 19.55 -1.71 -5.04
N SER A 325 20.86 -1.66 -4.85
CA SER A 325 21.56 -2.48 -3.85
C SER A 325 21.23 -2.10 -2.41
N ARG A 326 20.92 -0.82 -2.16
CA ARG A 326 20.53 -0.33 -0.84
C ARG A 326 19.67 0.93 -0.96
N ILE A 327 18.71 1.07 -0.06
CA ILE A 327 18.09 2.37 0.21
C ILE A 327 19.20 3.29 0.74
N THR A 328 19.20 4.54 0.27
CA THR A 328 20.18 5.55 0.67
C THR A 328 19.46 6.60 1.49
N ALA A 329 20.19 7.38 2.28
CA ALA A 329 19.60 8.51 3.00
C ALA A 329 18.90 9.53 2.07
N ALA A 330 19.31 9.62 0.80
CA ALA A 330 18.61 10.44 -0.19
C ALA A 330 17.23 9.87 -0.50
N HIS A 331 17.14 8.55 -0.74
CA HIS A 331 15.84 7.89 -0.94
C HIS A 331 14.92 8.04 0.26
N GLU A 332 15.45 7.93 1.49
CA GLU A 332 14.66 8.08 2.72
C GLU A 332 13.99 9.46 2.84
N ARG A 333 14.71 10.52 2.44
CA ARG A 333 14.18 11.90 2.42
C ARG A 333 13.13 12.13 1.34
N GLU A 334 13.08 11.27 0.33
CA GLU A 334 12.14 11.34 -0.79
C GLU A 334 10.93 10.42 -0.60
N VAL A 335 10.90 9.60 0.47
CA VAL A 335 9.75 8.73 0.73
C VAL A 335 8.53 9.60 0.98
N TYR A 336 7.58 9.51 0.06
CA TYR A 336 6.30 10.19 0.17
C TYR A 336 5.24 9.29 0.80
N ALA A 337 5.27 8.00 0.47
CA ALA A 337 4.35 7.03 1.04
C ALA A 337 4.94 5.62 1.12
N LEU A 338 4.43 4.85 2.08
CA LEU A 338 4.79 3.45 2.32
C LEU A 338 3.56 2.57 2.17
N LEU A 339 3.71 1.49 1.42
CA LEU A 339 2.72 0.41 1.42
C LEU A 339 3.34 -0.77 2.16
N LEU A 340 2.70 -1.12 3.27
CA LEU A 340 3.13 -2.19 4.16
C LEU A 340 2.42 -3.49 3.81
N ARG A 341 3.12 -4.60 3.99
CA ARG A 341 2.58 -5.96 3.84
C ARG A 341 2.83 -6.75 5.12
N LEU A 342 1.93 -7.68 5.42
CA LEU A 342 2.13 -8.63 6.51
C LEU A 342 3.42 -9.41 6.27
N ASP A 343 4.22 -9.59 7.33
CA ASP A 343 5.33 -10.54 7.31
C ASP A 343 4.75 -11.93 7.65
N GLU A 344 4.71 -12.81 6.64
CA GLU A 344 4.15 -14.17 6.73
C GLU A 344 5.11 -15.17 7.36
#